data_AF-A0A5E4J4Z4-F1
#
_entry.id   AF-A0A5E4J4Z4-F1
#
_cell.length_a   1.000
_cell.length_b   1.000
_cell.length_c   1.000
_cell.angle_alpha   90.00
_cell.angle_beta   90.00
_cell.angle_gamma   90.00
#
_symmetry.space_group_name_H-M   'P 1'
#
loop_
_entity.id
_entity.type
_entity.pdbx_description
1 polymer ?
#
loop_
_entity_poly.entity_id
_entity_poly.type
_entity_poly.pdbx_seq_one_letter_code
_entity_poly.pdbx_strand_id
1 'polypeptide(L)'
;MVLLLPYAEAFTVIPLAAVFFLEPGSRLLCASLAMLLIMRPALLIVDTNLPLYVIAISFVASTFAPLAFRKFDSLAGSIIYLMITVALGYPLAALISSGSLSPERILFLAILGGLSGAFLHHSSRERDFTVPFGTAMVMWLFSFDYPLPELHRILLICIFALVLGIGAYWAKAADSDAVLSETIVCLLVILFGGLPWFLLLLAFYLLGGGFTRYGYAYKNKLGIAQSHGGVRGYKNVYSNSLVPLAMAICYGVYGNNIFIYSFIASVATANGDTLASEIGETSRSKPRMITTFKETEAGVDGGVTPLGEAASFVGALIIGLLATGTGMVGVSGIIVGAIGGFLGTNFDSFLGATLQRRGILSNNGVNLVATAFGALVGGALWYVLQII
;
A
#
# COMPACT_ATOMS: atom_id res chain seq x y z
N MET A 1 13.11 -28.14 11.27
CA MET A 1 13.10 -29.61 11.04
C MET A 1 12.78 -30.03 9.59
N VAL A 2 12.42 -29.12 8.67
CA VAL A 2 12.54 -29.36 7.19
C VAL A 2 13.98 -29.10 6.69
N LEU A 3 14.82 -28.52 7.55
CA LEU A 3 16.27 -28.40 7.40
C LEU A 3 17.07 -29.70 7.63
N LEU A 4 16.45 -30.82 8.03
CA LEU A 4 17.19 -32.02 8.51
C LEU A 4 17.34 -33.16 7.48
N LEU A 5 16.54 -33.19 6.41
CA LEU A 5 16.60 -34.28 5.41
C LEU A 5 16.38 -33.74 3.98
N PRO A 6 17.35 -33.00 3.41
CA PRO A 6 17.26 -32.51 2.03
C PRO A 6 17.15 -33.64 0.98
N TYR A 7 17.49 -34.88 1.36
CA TYR A 7 17.46 -36.06 0.49
C TYR A 7 16.17 -36.88 0.53
N ALA A 8 15.22 -36.55 1.42
CA ALA A 8 14.01 -37.36 1.60
C ALA A 8 12.79 -36.86 0.80
N GLU A 9 12.88 -35.70 0.13
CA GLU A 9 11.85 -35.15 -0.76
C GLU A 9 10.40 -35.38 -0.26
N ALA A 10 9.53 -36.07 -1.01
CA ALA A 10 8.15 -36.35 -0.62
C ALA A 10 8.00 -37.17 0.69
N PHE A 11 9.01 -37.95 1.08
CA PHE A 11 8.99 -38.73 2.32
C PHE A 11 9.12 -37.87 3.57
N THR A 12 9.52 -36.60 3.46
CA THR A 12 9.49 -35.65 4.58
C THR A 12 8.07 -35.28 5.02
N VAL A 13 7.05 -35.57 4.21
CA VAL A 13 5.63 -35.40 4.58
C VAL A 13 5.22 -36.35 5.72
N ILE A 14 5.81 -37.54 5.79
CA ILE A 14 5.48 -38.56 6.81
C ILE A 14 5.88 -38.11 8.23
N PRO A 15 7.13 -37.67 8.50
CA PRO A 15 7.49 -37.13 9.80
C PRO A 15 6.77 -35.81 10.10
N LEU A 16 6.44 -34.98 9.09
CA LEU A 16 5.61 -33.79 9.30
C LEU A 16 4.19 -34.16 9.73
N ALA A 17 3.57 -35.18 9.13
CA ALA A 17 2.28 -35.69 9.55
C ALA A 17 2.34 -36.25 10.99
N ALA A 18 3.43 -36.92 11.36
CA ALA A 18 3.61 -37.39 12.73
C ALA A 18 3.66 -36.22 13.73
N VAL A 19 4.46 -35.18 13.46
CA VAL A 19 4.55 -33.98 14.31
C VAL A 19 3.22 -33.21 14.34
N PHE A 20 2.50 -33.14 13.21
CA PHE A 20 1.16 -32.56 13.12
C PHE A 20 0.18 -33.19 14.13
N PHE A 21 0.14 -34.52 14.21
CA PHE A 21 -0.78 -35.19 15.13
C PHE A 21 -0.32 -35.11 16.59
N LEU A 22 0.99 -35.13 16.83
CA LEU A 22 1.59 -35.18 18.17
C LEU A 22 1.59 -33.83 18.89
N GLU A 23 1.73 -32.71 18.17
CA GLU A 23 1.93 -31.40 18.79
C GLU A 23 0.95 -30.36 18.22
N PRO A 24 -0.12 -30.02 18.97
CA PRO A 24 -1.15 -29.10 18.51
C PRO A 24 -0.63 -27.71 18.10
N GLY A 25 0.47 -27.25 18.70
CA GLY A 25 1.09 -25.96 18.41
C GLY A 25 1.87 -25.90 17.09
N SER A 26 2.23 -27.05 16.51
CA SER A 26 3.00 -27.16 15.26
C SER A 26 2.18 -27.77 14.12
N ARG A 27 0.87 -27.91 14.29
CA ARG A 27 -0.07 -28.39 13.26
C ARG A 27 -0.04 -27.53 12.00
N LEU A 28 -0.21 -26.22 12.15
CA LEU A 28 -0.23 -25.31 11.00
C LEU A 28 1.12 -25.36 10.24
N LEU A 29 2.22 -25.42 11.00
CA LEU A 29 3.59 -25.57 10.50
C LEU A 29 3.75 -26.85 9.68
N CYS A 30 3.29 -27.98 10.22
CA CYS A 30 3.44 -29.28 9.56
C CYS A 30 2.56 -29.40 8.32
N ALA A 31 1.31 -28.92 8.39
CA ALA A 31 0.40 -28.90 7.24
C ALA A 31 0.92 -27.99 6.13
N SER A 32 1.42 -26.81 6.49
CA SER A 32 2.03 -25.85 5.58
C SER A 32 3.22 -26.43 4.81
N LEU A 33 4.17 -27.03 5.54
CA LEU A 33 5.36 -27.63 4.94
C LEU A 33 5.03 -28.88 4.11
N ALA A 34 4.08 -29.71 4.58
CA ALA A 34 3.60 -30.85 3.82
C ALA A 34 2.92 -30.43 2.51
N MET A 35 2.06 -29.41 2.54
CA MET A 35 1.42 -28.86 1.35
C MET A 35 2.47 -28.32 0.35
N LEU A 36 3.45 -27.58 0.84
CA LEU A 36 4.59 -27.07 0.05
C LEU A 36 5.33 -28.19 -0.69
N LEU A 37 5.62 -29.28 0.02
CA LEU A 37 6.29 -30.47 -0.54
C LEU A 37 5.42 -31.19 -1.57
N ILE A 38 4.11 -31.28 -1.33
CA ILE A 38 3.14 -31.90 -2.25
C ILE A 38 2.91 -31.03 -3.49
N MET A 39 2.93 -29.70 -3.36
CA MET A 39 2.72 -28.78 -4.48
C MET A 39 3.96 -28.61 -5.36
N ARG A 40 5.16 -28.87 -4.85
CA ARG A 40 6.44 -28.73 -5.59
C ARG A 40 6.42 -29.38 -6.99
N PRO A 41 5.96 -30.63 -7.19
CA PRO A 41 5.93 -31.25 -8.52
C PRO A 41 4.88 -30.62 -9.43
N ALA A 42 3.73 -30.23 -8.89
CA ALA A 42 2.66 -29.57 -9.65
C ALA A 42 3.11 -28.19 -10.15
N LEU A 43 3.83 -27.42 -9.32
CA LEU A 43 4.38 -26.12 -9.68
C LEU A 43 5.48 -26.20 -10.76
N LEU A 44 6.18 -27.33 -10.86
CA LEU A 44 7.14 -27.57 -11.95
C LEU A 44 6.45 -27.88 -13.29
N ILE A 45 5.19 -28.30 -13.26
CA ILE A 45 4.39 -28.64 -14.46
C ILE A 45 3.59 -27.41 -14.94
N VAL A 46 3.21 -26.53 -14.02
CA VAL A 46 2.53 -25.28 -14.37
C VAL A 46 3.57 -24.24 -14.76
N ASP A 47 3.44 -23.65 -15.95
CA ASP A 47 4.31 -22.56 -16.48
C ASP A 47 4.17 -21.24 -15.67
N THR A 48 3.65 -21.32 -14.44
CA THR A 48 3.76 -20.28 -13.44
C THR A 48 5.20 -20.24 -12.99
N ASN A 49 5.94 -19.25 -13.45
CA ASN A 49 7.32 -18.95 -13.03
C ASN A 49 7.36 -18.50 -11.55
N LEU A 50 6.84 -19.32 -10.62
CA LEU A 50 6.74 -19.08 -9.18
C LEU A 50 7.95 -19.74 -8.50
N PRO A 51 8.96 -18.96 -8.08
CA PRO A 51 10.22 -19.54 -7.64
C PRO A 51 10.12 -20.18 -6.26
N LEU A 52 10.81 -21.31 -6.06
CA LEU A 52 10.80 -22.05 -4.79
C LEU A 52 11.23 -21.20 -3.59
N TYR A 53 12.16 -20.25 -3.78
CA TYR A 53 12.60 -19.34 -2.72
C TYR A 53 11.49 -18.39 -2.25
N VAL A 54 10.57 -17.97 -3.14
CA VAL A 54 9.41 -17.12 -2.79
C VAL A 54 8.49 -17.88 -1.86
N ILE A 55 8.19 -19.13 -2.21
CA ILE A 55 7.33 -19.98 -1.39
C ILE A 55 8.04 -20.29 -0.07
N ALA A 56 9.32 -20.60 -0.10
CA ALA A 56 10.08 -20.88 1.12
C ALA A 56 10.03 -19.69 2.11
N ILE A 57 10.29 -18.46 1.65
CA ILE A 57 10.21 -17.25 2.49
C ILE A 57 8.80 -17.07 3.06
N SER A 58 7.76 -17.25 2.24
CA SER A 58 6.38 -16.94 2.66
C SER A 58 5.87 -17.83 3.80
N PHE A 59 6.43 -19.03 3.91
CA PHE A 59 6.10 -19.98 4.96
C PHE A 59 7.00 -19.87 6.20
N VAL A 60 8.09 -19.10 6.17
CA VAL A 60 9.00 -18.96 7.32
C VAL A 60 8.26 -18.47 8.55
N ALA A 61 7.60 -17.32 8.47
CA ALA A 61 6.98 -16.78 9.67
C ALA A 61 5.71 -17.55 10.05
N SER A 62 4.87 -18.01 9.12
CA SER A 62 3.75 -18.89 9.50
C SER A 62 4.21 -20.18 10.22
N THR A 63 5.39 -20.69 9.87
CA THR A 63 6.06 -21.83 10.50
C THR A 63 6.64 -21.46 11.86
N PHE A 64 7.52 -20.47 11.94
CA PHE A 64 8.32 -20.20 13.15
C PHE A 64 7.68 -19.21 14.13
N ALA A 65 6.73 -18.39 13.68
CA ALA A 65 6.10 -17.38 14.51
C ALA A 65 5.32 -17.97 15.71
N PRO A 66 4.61 -19.12 15.61
CA PRO A 66 3.98 -19.77 16.77
C PRO A 66 4.97 -20.22 17.86
N LEU A 67 6.25 -20.46 17.52
CA LEU A 67 7.30 -20.82 18.48
C LEU A 67 7.81 -19.58 19.25
N ALA A 68 7.72 -18.39 18.65
CA ALA A 68 8.24 -17.15 19.22
C ALA A 68 7.18 -16.33 19.96
N PHE A 69 5.93 -16.29 19.47
CA PHE A 69 4.87 -15.46 20.05
C PHE A 69 3.47 -16.05 19.81
N ARG A 70 2.61 -16.09 20.84
CA ARG A 70 1.28 -16.73 20.76
C ARG A 70 0.19 -15.89 20.10
N LYS A 71 0.35 -14.57 19.98
CA LYS A 71 -0.62 -13.67 19.32
C LYS A 71 0.09 -12.50 18.61
N PHE A 72 -0.08 -12.42 17.30
CA PHE A 72 0.46 -11.35 16.45
C PHE A 72 -0.50 -10.17 16.24
N ASP A 73 -1.54 -10.07 17.07
CA ASP A 73 -2.61 -9.07 16.95
C ASP A 73 -2.16 -7.64 17.35
N SER A 74 -0.86 -7.40 17.52
CA SER A 74 -0.31 -6.09 17.90
C SER A 74 0.78 -5.64 16.94
N LEU A 75 1.04 -4.33 16.90
CA LEU A 75 2.15 -3.77 16.12
C LEU A 75 3.50 -4.39 16.50
N ALA A 76 3.75 -4.64 17.78
CA ALA A 76 4.96 -5.31 18.25
C ALA A 76 5.07 -6.75 17.71
N GLY A 77 3.95 -7.49 17.70
CA GLY A 77 3.88 -8.79 17.06
C GLY A 77 4.23 -8.70 15.57
N SER A 78 3.66 -7.74 14.86
CA SER A 78 3.92 -7.55 13.42
C SER A 78 5.39 -7.25 13.11
N ILE A 79 6.06 -6.48 13.96
CA ILE A 79 7.51 -6.23 13.86
C ILE A 79 8.30 -7.53 14.13
N ILE A 80 7.92 -8.32 15.13
CA ILE A 80 8.54 -9.63 15.40
C ILE A 80 8.37 -10.56 14.19
N TYR A 81 7.18 -10.57 13.57
CA TYR A 81 6.90 -11.35 12.36
C TYR A 81 7.88 -10.98 11.24
N LEU A 82 8.01 -9.68 10.94
CA LEU A 82 8.97 -9.16 9.96
C LEU A 82 10.41 -9.61 10.28
N MET A 83 10.85 -9.45 11.53
CA MET A 83 12.21 -9.81 11.93
C MET A 83 12.48 -11.30 11.78
N ILE A 84 11.52 -12.17 12.13
CA ILE A 84 11.62 -13.61 11.93
C ILE A 84 11.72 -13.95 10.43
N THR A 85 10.86 -13.36 9.59
CA THR A 85 10.90 -13.58 8.14
C THR A 85 12.22 -13.15 7.54
N VAL A 86 12.77 -12.00 7.94
CA VAL A 86 14.06 -11.52 7.42
C VAL A 86 15.21 -12.40 7.92
N ALA A 87 15.28 -12.68 9.22
CA ALA A 87 16.39 -13.43 9.83
C ALA A 87 16.48 -14.87 9.34
N LEU A 88 15.34 -15.55 9.14
CA LEU A 88 15.30 -16.95 8.70
C LEU A 88 15.06 -17.11 7.20
N GLY A 89 14.32 -16.19 6.58
CA GLY A 89 14.00 -16.24 5.15
C GLY A 89 15.19 -15.86 4.26
N TYR A 90 16.01 -14.90 4.68
CA TYR A 90 17.22 -14.53 3.93
C TYR A 90 18.20 -15.71 3.73
N PRO A 91 18.69 -16.40 4.79
CA PRO A 91 19.61 -17.52 4.60
C PRO A 91 18.96 -18.70 3.89
N LEU A 92 17.65 -18.93 4.10
CA LEU A 92 16.90 -19.99 3.43
C LEU A 92 16.83 -19.76 1.91
N ALA A 93 16.50 -18.55 1.49
CA ALA A 93 16.45 -18.19 0.08
C ALA A 93 17.84 -18.16 -0.57
N ALA A 94 18.89 -17.75 0.17
CA ALA A 94 20.27 -17.85 -0.30
C ALA A 94 20.68 -19.31 -0.57
N LEU A 95 20.29 -20.23 0.32
CA LEU A 95 20.56 -21.67 0.15
C LEU A 95 19.80 -22.25 -1.05
N ILE A 96 18.49 -21.98 -1.16
CA ILE A 96 17.63 -22.52 -2.22
C ILE A 96 18.01 -21.97 -3.59
N SER A 97 18.38 -20.68 -3.67
CA SER A 97 18.76 -20.06 -4.93
C SER A 97 20.14 -20.52 -5.41
N SER A 98 20.95 -21.17 -4.58
CA SER A 98 22.29 -21.68 -4.93
C SER A 98 23.18 -20.63 -5.60
N GLY A 99 23.06 -19.36 -5.19
CA GLY A 99 23.82 -18.24 -5.73
C GLY A 99 23.26 -17.62 -7.02
N SER A 100 22.09 -18.05 -7.51
CA SER A 100 21.45 -17.45 -8.70
C SER A 100 20.87 -16.05 -8.45
N LEU A 101 20.54 -15.72 -7.21
CA LEU A 101 19.99 -14.41 -6.83
C LEU A 101 21.06 -13.55 -6.16
N SER A 102 21.06 -12.26 -6.50
CA SER A 102 21.81 -11.23 -5.78
C SER A 102 21.36 -11.12 -4.31
N PRO A 103 22.27 -10.88 -3.35
CA PRO A 103 21.94 -10.60 -1.95
C PRO A 103 20.84 -9.54 -1.76
N GLU A 104 20.86 -8.49 -2.57
CA GLU A 104 19.92 -7.36 -2.53
C GLU A 104 18.49 -7.83 -2.77
N ARG A 105 18.30 -8.70 -3.78
CA ARG A 105 17.00 -9.28 -4.12
C ARG A 105 16.47 -10.19 -3.04
N ILE A 106 17.34 -11.01 -2.45
CA ILE A 106 16.96 -11.89 -1.34
C ILE A 106 16.48 -11.06 -0.15
N LEU A 107 17.24 -10.02 0.23
CA LEU A 107 16.86 -9.14 1.32
C LEU A 107 15.55 -8.41 1.03
N PHE A 108 15.41 -7.84 -0.16
CA PHE A 108 14.21 -7.12 -0.56
C PHE A 108 12.97 -8.02 -0.46
N LEU A 109 13.02 -9.23 -1.02
CA LEU A 109 11.91 -10.18 -0.95
C LEU A 109 11.63 -10.63 0.48
N ALA A 110 12.66 -10.85 1.30
CA ALA A 110 12.46 -11.22 2.71
C ALA A 110 11.78 -10.10 3.52
N ILE A 111 12.16 -8.84 3.29
CA ILE A 111 11.51 -7.67 3.91
C ILE A 111 10.07 -7.54 3.42
N LEU A 112 9.86 -7.57 2.10
CA LEU A 112 8.53 -7.43 1.50
C LEU A 112 7.60 -8.54 1.98
N GLY A 113 8.09 -9.78 2.00
CA GLY A 113 7.36 -10.94 2.49
C GLY A 113 7.03 -10.84 3.99
N GLY A 114 7.97 -10.35 4.80
CA GLY A 114 7.73 -10.12 6.22
C GLY A 114 6.67 -9.04 6.47
N LEU A 115 6.73 -7.93 5.74
CA LEU A 115 5.75 -6.84 5.84
C LEU A 115 4.36 -7.27 5.35
N SER A 116 4.27 -7.88 4.16
CA SER A 116 2.99 -8.34 3.61
C SER A 116 2.38 -9.47 4.43
N GLY A 117 3.21 -10.39 4.95
CA GLY A 117 2.75 -11.47 5.81
C GLY A 117 2.26 -10.97 7.17
N ALA A 118 2.96 -10.01 7.78
CA ALA A 118 2.49 -9.36 9.00
C ALA A 118 1.15 -8.65 8.78
N PHE A 119 1.02 -7.93 7.65
CA PHE A 119 -0.21 -7.23 7.29
C PHE A 119 -1.38 -8.20 7.08
N LEU A 120 -1.17 -9.26 6.29
CA LEU A 120 -2.21 -10.27 6.03
C LEU A 120 -2.59 -11.04 7.30
N HIS A 121 -1.65 -11.28 8.21
CA HIS A 121 -1.94 -11.94 9.48
C HIS A 121 -2.83 -11.06 10.38
N HIS A 122 -2.65 -9.74 10.36
CA HIS A 122 -3.47 -8.82 11.16
C HIS A 122 -4.84 -8.56 10.50
N SER A 123 -4.86 -8.40 9.17
CA SER A 123 -6.05 -8.01 8.41
C SER A 123 -6.97 -9.17 8.02
N SER A 124 -6.44 -10.38 7.82
CA SER A 124 -7.24 -11.55 7.42
C SER A 124 -7.96 -12.18 8.60
N ARG A 125 -9.27 -12.40 8.45
CA ARG A 125 -10.08 -13.20 9.40
C ARG A 125 -9.84 -14.71 9.26
N GLU A 126 -9.43 -15.15 8.07
CA GLU A 126 -9.08 -16.54 7.77
C GLU A 126 -7.56 -16.71 7.85
N ARG A 127 -7.10 -17.47 8.85
CA ARG A 127 -5.70 -17.45 9.31
C ARG A 127 -4.81 -18.51 8.68
N ASP A 128 -5.38 -19.52 8.02
CA ASP A 128 -4.64 -20.76 7.82
C ASP A 128 -3.75 -20.75 6.56
N PHE A 129 -4.30 -20.46 5.38
CA PHE A 129 -3.54 -20.47 4.12
C PHE A 129 -3.44 -19.09 3.45
N THR A 130 -4.33 -18.16 3.77
CA THR A 130 -4.37 -16.83 3.15
C THR A 130 -3.08 -16.04 3.35
N VAL A 131 -2.46 -16.16 4.53
CA VAL A 131 -1.22 -15.41 4.87
C VAL A 131 -0.02 -15.87 4.03
N PRO A 132 0.42 -17.13 4.08
CA PRO A 132 1.60 -17.56 3.31
C PRO A 132 1.37 -17.51 1.79
N PHE A 133 0.16 -17.80 1.29
CA PHE A 133 -0.13 -17.68 -0.15
C PHE A 133 -0.20 -16.23 -0.60
N GLY A 134 -0.90 -15.35 0.12
CA GLY A 134 -0.96 -13.93 -0.22
C GLY A 134 0.42 -13.28 -0.19
N THR A 135 1.23 -13.63 0.81
CA THR A 135 2.63 -13.20 0.92
C THR A 135 3.48 -13.68 -0.25
N ALA A 136 3.32 -14.94 -0.66
CA ALA A 136 3.99 -15.47 -1.85
C ALA A 136 3.58 -14.71 -3.12
N MET A 137 2.30 -14.38 -3.29
CA MET A 137 1.82 -13.63 -4.46
C MET A 137 2.37 -12.21 -4.51
N VAL A 138 2.46 -11.53 -3.36
CA VAL A 138 3.09 -10.20 -3.28
C VAL A 138 4.56 -10.29 -3.67
N MET A 139 5.33 -11.21 -3.10
CA MET A 139 6.74 -11.38 -3.46
C MET A 139 6.92 -11.81 -4.92
N TRP A 140 6.04 -12.66 -5.45
CA TRP A 140 6.07 -13.11 -6.84
C TRP A 140 5.86 -11.95 -7.82
N LEU A 141 5.00 -10.98 -7.48
CA LEU A 141 4.84 -9.77 -8.29
C LEU A 141 6.16 -9.01 -8.47
N PHE A 142 7.10 -9.16 -7.54
CA PHE A 142 8.40 -8.50 -7.55
C PHE A 142 9.58 -9.48 -7.73
N SER A 143 9.34 -10.69 -8.25
CA SER A 143 10.41 -11.65 -8.54
C SER A 143 11.02 -11.49 -9.94
N PHE A 144 10.57 -10.52 -10.73
CA PHE A 144 11.16 -10.18 -12.03
C PHE A 144 12.50 -9.43 -11.88
N ASP A 145 13.24 -9.27 -12.98
CA ASP A 145 14.51 -8.56 -12.97
C ASP A 145 14.33 -7.04 -13.06
N TYR A 146 14.82 -6.32 -12.05
CA TYR A 146 14.88 -4.86 -12.02
C TYR A 146 16.09 -4.41 -11.19
N PRO A 147 16.62 -3.20 -11.43
CA PRO A 147 17.75 -2.68 -10.68
C PRO A 147 17.35 -2.43 -9.23
N LEU A 148 18.04 -3.11 -8.31
CA LEU A 148 17.90 -2.89 -6.87
C LEU A 148 19.06 -2.01 -6.37
N PRO A 149 18.81 -1.11 -5.41
CA PRO A 149 19.89 -0.39 -4.75
C PRO A 149 20.70 -1.33 -3.85
N GLU A 150 21.88 -0.86 -3.44
CA GLU A 150 22.76 -1.60 -2.52
C GLU A 150 22.04 -2.01 -1.23
N LEU A 151 22.47 -3.13 -0.66
CA LEU A 151 21.85 -3.76 0.51
C LEU A 151 21.65 -2.79 1.69
N HIS A 152 22.66 -1.96 1.97
CA HIS A 152 22.60 -0.97 3.05
C HIS A 152 21.51 0.09 2.81
N ARG A 153 21.27 0.48 1.55
CA ARG A 153 20.25 1.46 1.18
C ARG A 153 18.84 0.87 1.32
N ILE A 154 18.64 -0.40 0.96
CA ILE A 154 17.37 -1.09 1.19
C ILE A 154 17.03 -1.11 2.70
N LEU A 155 18.01 -1.44 3.54
CA LEU A 155 17.83 -1.43 5.00
C LEU A 155 17.49 -0.04 5.52
N LEU A 156 18.19 1.01 5.06
CA LEU A 156 17.91 2.39 5.46
C LEU A 156 16.49 2.81 5.07
N ILE A 157 16.02 2.46 3.87
CA ILE A 157 14.64 2.74 3.43
C ILE A 157 13.63 2.03 4.34
N CYS A 158 13.86 0.75 4.64
CA CYS A 158 12.97 -0.03 5.51
C CYS A 158 12.90 0.56 6.93
N ILE A 159 14.06 0.89 7.52
CA ILE A 159 14.14 1.53 8.85
C ILE A 159 13.43 2.89 8.83
N PHE A 160 13.70 3.71 7.82
CA PHE A 160 13.05 5.00 7.64
C PHE A 160 11.52 4.86 7.55
N ALA A 161 11.03 3.91 6.74
CA ALA A 161 9.60 3.63 6.59
C ALA A 161 8.95 3.18 7.91
N LEU A 162 9.60 2.26 8.64
CA LEU A 162 9.12 1.79 9.95
C LEU A 162 9.11 2.92 11.00
N VAL A 163 10.14 3.76 11.04
CA VAL A 163 10.22 4.89 11.98
C VAL A 163 9.07 5.87 11.73
N LEU A 164 8.78 6.19 10.46
CA LEU A 164 7.66 7.06 10.11
C LEU A 164 6.31 6.42 10.47
N GLY A 165 6.11 5.15 10.14
CA GLY A 165 4.87 4.45 10.48
C GLY A 165 4.64 4.35 11.99
N ILE A 166 5.66 4.00 12.77
CA ILE A 166 5.59 3.98 14.24
C ILE A 166 5.31 5.38 14.78
N GLY A 167 5.92 6.42 14.21
CA GLY A 167 5.63 7.81 14.54
C GLY A 167 4.16 8.18 14.31
N ALA A 168 3.59 7.78 13.17
CA ALA A 168 2.17 7.98 12.85
C ALA A 168 1.24 7.23 13.83
N TYR A 169 1.62 6.02 14.24
CA TYR A 169 0.91 5.25 15.27
C TYR A 169 0.92 5.95 16.64
N TRP A 170 2.08 6.41 17.10
CA TRP A 170 2.20 7.16 18.36
C TRP A 170 1.46 8.50 18.33
N ALA A 171 1.45 9.16 17.18
CA ALA A 171 0.68 10.36 16.95
C ALA A 171 -0.85 10.11 16.90
N LYS A 172 -1.29 8.85 16.98
CA LYS A 172 -2.69 8.42 16.79
C LYS A 172 -3.26 8.92 15.46
N ALA A 173 -2.44 8.89 14.41
CA ALA A 173 -2.83 9.21 13.05
C ALA A 173 -3.12 7.94 12.23
N ALA A 174 -2.49 6.82 12.58
CA ALA A 174 -2.61 5.53 11.89
C ALA A 174 -2.81 4.37 12.88
N ASP A 175 -3.59 3.36 12.50
CA ASP A 175 -3.69 2.09 13.23
C ASP A 175 -2.56 1.11 12.84
N SER A 176 -2.49 -0.06 13.50
CA SER A 176 -1.43 -1.05 13.24
C SER A 176 -1.41 -1.55 11.79
N ASP A 177 -2.58 -1.71 11.17
CA ASP A 177 -2.71 -2.16 9.78
C ASP A 177 -2.24 -1.08 8.79
N ALA A 178 -2.56 0.18 9.09
CA ALA A 178 -2.10 1.33 8.34
C ALA A 178 -0.57 1.47 8.42
N VAL A 179 0.05 1.27 9.59
CA VAL A 179 1.52 1.29 9.70
C VAL A 179 2.19 0.31 8.75
N LEU A 180 1.72 -0.94 8.70
CA LEU A 180 2.29 -1.96 7.82
C LEU A 180 2.07 -1.60 6.35
N SER A 181 0.87 -1.14 6.00
CA SER A 181 0.51 -0.73 4.64
C SER A 181 1.33 0.47 4.17
N GLU A 182 1.46 1.50 5.01
CA GLU A 182 2.27 2.70 4.76
C GLU A 182 3.75 2.34 4.64
N THR A 183 4.24 1.39 5.45
CA THR A 183 5.63 0.91 5.36
C THR A 183 5.88 0.21 4.02
N ILE A 184 4.95 -0.63 3.55
CA ILE A 184 5.03 -1.29 2.23
C ILE A 184 5.02 -0.24 1.10
N VAL A 185 4.06 0.68 1.14
CA VAL A 185 3.94 1.76 0.13
C VAL A 185 5.21 2.62 0.12
N CYS A 186 5.71 3.03 1.29
CA CYS A 186 6.93 3.82 1.42
C CYS A 186 8.16 3.09 0.86
N LEU A 187 8.36 1.83 1.26
CA LEU A 187 9.46 1.00 0.78
C LEU A 187 9.45 0.93 -0.76
N LEU A 188 8.31 0.58 -1.35
CA LEU A 188 8.20 0.39 -2.80
C LEU A 188 8.32 1.72 -3.57
N VAL A 189 7.67 2.79 -3.11
CA VAL A 189 7.75 4.09 -3.79
C VAL A 189 9.18 4.65 -3.77
N ILE A 190 9.88 4.56 -2.63
CA ILE A 190 11.27 5.05 -2.56
C ILE A 190 12.19 4.15 -3.39
N LEU A 191 11.95 2.84 -3.43
CA LEU A 191 12.79 1.92 -4.19
C LEU A 191 12.65 2.12 -5.71
N PHE A 192 11.43 2.28 -6.23
CA PHE A 192 11.19 2.41 -7.68
C PHE A 192 11.21 3.85 -8.19
N GLY A 193 10.71 4.82 -7.41
CA GLY A 193 10.67 6.24 -7.81
C GLY A 193 11.76 7.09 -7.17
N GLY A 194 12.15 6.78 -5.94
CA GLY A 194 13.09 7.58 -5.15
C GLY A 194 12.41 8.49 -4.13
N LEU A 195 13.23 9.22 -3.37
CA LEU A 195 12.75 10.06 -2.27
C LEU A 195 11.76 11.16 -2.70
N PRO A 196 11.92 11.87 -3.84
CA PRO A 196 10.95 12.89 -4.28
C PRO A 196 9.51 12.37 -4.39
N TRP A 197 9.32 11.17 -4.94
CA TRP A 197 8.00 10.55 -5.10
C TRP A 197 7.34 10.32 -3.74
N PHE A 198 8.12 9.82 -2.78
CA PHE A 198 7.64 9.65 -1.42
C PHE A 198 7.30 10.97 -0.74
N LEU A 199 8.06 12.05 -0.97
CA LEU A 199 7.78 13.37 -0.38
C LEU A 199 6.40 13.91 -0.79
N LEU A 200 5.97 13.67 -2.03
CA LEU A 200 4.63 14.05 -2.49
C LEU A 200 3.54 13.28 -1.75
N LEU A 201 3.70 11.95 -1.59
CA LEU A 201 2.77 11.15 -0.79
C LEU A 201 2.77 11.58 0.69
N LEU A 202 3.96 11.80 1.27
CA LEU A 202 4.10 12.28 2.64
C LEU A 202 3.39 13.62 2.83
N ALA A 203 3.52 14.56 1.88
CA ALA A 203 2.82 15.83 1.92
C ALA A 203 1.29 15.64 1.94
N PHE A 204 0.76 14.74 1.09
CA PHE A 204 -0.65 14.36 1.14
C PHE A 204 -1.06 13.81 2.51
N TYR A 205 -0.30 12.88 3.09
CA TYR A 205 -0.61 12.29 4.40
C TYR A 205 -0.57 13.35 5.53
N LEU A 206 0.43 14.23 5.53
CA LEU A 206 0.58 15.27 6.54
C LEU A 206 -0.51 16.35 6.44
N LEU A 207 -0.78 16.84 5.23
CA LEU A 207 -1.84 17.82 4.98
C LEU A 207 -3.20 17.24 5.34
N GLY A 208 -3.51 16.05 4.82
CA GLY A 208 -4.75 15.37 5.11
C GLY A 208 -4.93 15.11 6.61
N GLY A 209 -3.92 14.55 7.30
CA GLY A 209 -3.98 14.33 8.75
C GLY A 209 -4.12 15.63 9.57
N GLY A 210 -3.49 16.71 9.12
CA GLY A 210 -3.63 18.04 9.73
C GLY A 210 -5.04 18.61 9.58
N PHE A 211 -5.63 18.56 8.38
CA PHE A 211 -6.97 19.07 8.11
C PHE A 211 -8.08 18.17 8.64
N THR A 212 -7.86 16.86 8.78
CA THR A 212 -8.81 15.97 9.48
C THR A 212 -9.06 16.42 10.91
N ARG A 213 -8.02 16.92 11.61
CA ARG A 213 -8.17 17.48 12.97
C ARG A 213 -8.77 18.88 12.98
N TYR A 214 -8.68 19.61 11.88
CA TYR A 214 -9.28 20.94 11.74
C TYR A 214 -10.81 20.84 11.79
N GLY A 215 -11.45 21.63 12.65
CA GLY A 215 -12.91 21.65 12.78
C GLY A 215 -13.54 20.34 13.27
N TYR A 216 -12.75 19.39 13.81
CA TYR A 216 -13.24 18.06 14.19
C TYR A 216 -14.42 18.13 15.18
N ALA A 217 -14.36 19.01 16.18
CA ALA A 217 -15.45 19.18 17.15
C ALA A 217 -16.77 19.67 16.51
N TYR A 218 -16.69 20.45 15.44
CA TYR A 218 -17.85 20.91 14.68
C TYR A 218 -18.43 19.78 13.82
N LYS A 219 -17.57 19.10 13.05
CA LYS A 219 -17.94 17.94 12.22
C LYS A 219 -18.55 16.80 13.05
N ASN A 220 -18.03 16.57 14.25
CA ASN A 220 -18.52 15.53 15.15
C ASN A 220 -19.92 15.85 15.70
N LYS A 221 -20.23 17.14 15.95
CA LYS A 221 -21.59 17.57 16.33
C LYS A 221 -22.60 17.37 15.20
N LEU A 222 -22.15 17.46 13.95
CA LEU A 222 -22.96 17.21 12.76
C LEU A 222 -23.06 15.72 12.38
N GLY A 223 -22.32 14.84 13.06
CA GLY A 223 -22.28 13.41 12.75
C GLY A 223 -21.54 13.06 11.45
N ILE A 224 -20.78 14.01 10.89
CA ILE A 224 -20.06 13.86 9.60
C ILE A 224 -18.54 13.73 9.78
N ALA A 225 -18.03 13.83 11.02
CA ALA A 225 -16.60 13.67 11.27
C ALA A 225 -16.09 12.29 10.85
N GLN A 226 -14.84 12.24 10.39
CA GLN A 226 -14.16 10.97 10.12
C GLN A 226 -14.27 10.03 11.32
N SER A 227 -14.65 8.78 11.02
CA SER A 227 -14.76 7.72 12.01
C SER A 227 -13.43 7.51 12.77
N HIS A 228 -13.51 6.97 13.98
CA HIS A 228 -12.33 6.65 14.81
C HIS A 228 -11.41 7.83 15.14
N GLY A 229 -11.91 9.07 15.21
CA GLY A 229 -11.08 10.21 15.63
C GLY A 229 -10.10 10.70 14.56
N GLY A 230 -10.31 10.34 13.29
CA GLY A 230 -9.38 10.64 12.21
C GLY A 230 -8.18 9.69 12.12
N VAL A 231 -8.24 8.53 12.80
CA VAL A 231 -7.24 7.46 12.63
C VAL A 231 -7.46 6.78 11.29
N ARG A 232 -6.43 6.78 10.44
CA ARG A 232 -6.46 6.11 9.14
C ARG A 232 -6.22 4.61 9.32
N GLY A 233 -7.04 3.81 8.66
CA GLY A 233 -6.84 2.37 8.50
C GLY A 233 -6.29 2.01 7.12
N TYR A 234 -5.85 0.77 6.96
CA TYR A 234 -5.22 0.29 5.72
C TYR A 234 -6.03 0.54 4.44
N LYS A 235 -7.37 0.50 4.52
CA LYS A 235 -8.24 0.72 3.36
C LYS A 235 -8.06 2.11 2.78
N ASN A 236 -7.90 3.12 3.64
CA ASN A 236 -7.65 4.50 3.24
C ASN A 236 -6.24 4.67 2.67
N VAL A 237 -5.26 3.95 3.23
CA VAL A 237 -3.89 3.93 2.72
C VAL A 237 -3.85 3.39 1.30
N TYR A 238 -4.38 2.19 1.07
CA TYR A 238 -4.36 1.57 -0.25
C TYR A 238 -5.27 2.27 -1.27
N SER A 239 -6.46 2.75 -0.89
CA SER A 239 -7.34 3.43 -1.86
C SER A 239 -6.71 4.69 -2.46
N ASN A 240 -5.96 5.44 -1.66
CA ASN A 240 -5.32 6.67 -2.11
C ASN A 240 -3.92 6.44 -2.71
N SER A 241 -3.20 5.40 -2.27
CA SER A 241 -1.79 5.18 -2.64
C SER A 241 -1.53 4.04 -3.62
N LEU A 242 -2.49 3.15 -3.91
CA LEU A 242 -2.25 2.03 -4.84
C LEU A 242 -1.97 2.50 -6.27
N VAL A 243 -2.71 3.49 -6.78
CA VAL A 243 -2.48 4.06 -8.11
C VAL A 243 -1.15 4.80 -8.17
N PRO A 244 -0.82 5.73 -7.25
CA PRO A 244 0.52 6.33 -7.19
C PRO A 244 1.63 5.27 -7.08
N LEU A 245 1.47 4.26 -6.23
CA LEU A 245 2.44 3.16 -6.08
C LEU A 245 2.64 2.43 -7.42
N ALA A 246 1.57 2.09 -8.12
CA ALA A 246 1.65 1.45 -9.44
C ALA A 246 2.40 2.34 -10.45
N MET A 247 2.14 3.65 -10.45
CA MET A 247 2.87 4.59 -11.33
C MET A 247 4.36 4.67 -10.98
N ALA A 248 4.72 4.67 -9.69
CA ALA A 248 6.12 4.66 -9.25
C ALA A 248 6.83 3.37 -9.69
N ILE A 249 6.19 2.21 -9.53
CA ILE A 249 6.73 0.92 -10.00
C ILE A 249 6.89 0.94 -11.52
N CYS A 250 5.86 1.33 -12.27
CA CYS A 250 5.94 1.43 -13.73
C CYS A 250 7.05 2.38 -14.19
N TYR A 251 7.26 3.50 -13.50
CA TYR A 251 8.38 4.39 -13.78
C TYR A 251 9.73 3.70 -13.54
N GLY A 252 9.92 3.05 -12.40
CA GLY A 252 11.16 2.36 -12.09
C GLY A 252 11.49 1.19 -13.04
N VAL A 253 10.45 0.56 -13.62
CA VAL A 253 10.61 -0.55 -14.57
C VAL A 253 10.79 -0.08 -16.01
N TYR A 254 9.99 0.89 -16.47
CA TYR A 254 9.94 1.30 -17.88
C TYR A 254 10.63 2.64 -18.18
N GLY A 255 10.94 3.45 -17.16
CA GLY A 255 11.68 4.71 -17.28
C GLY A 255 10.96 5.84 -18.04
N ASN A 256 9.64 5.73 -18.26
CA ASN A 256 8.90 6.72 -19.05
C ASN A 256 8.30 7.83 -18.19
N ASN A 257 8.54 9.09 -18.57
CA ASN A 257 8.03 10.28 -17.89
C ASN A 257 6.51 10.36 -17.79
N ILE A 258 5.75 9.67 -18.66
CA ILE A 258 4.29 9.57 -18.53
C ILE A 258 3.87 9.13 -17.12
N PHE A 259 4.61 8.21 -16.51
CA PHE A 259 4.33 7.70 -15.17
C PHE A 259 4.58 8.75 -14.08
N ILE A 260 5.54 9.67 -14.27
CA ILE A 260 5.77 10.79 -13.35
C ILE A 260 4.54 11.71 -13.33
N TYR A 261 4.02 12.04 -14.51
CA TYR A 261 2.90 12.95 -14.67
C TYR A 261 1.61 12.31 -14.12
N SER A 262 1.38 11.03 -14.43
CA SER A 262 0.30 10.24 -13.86
C SER A 262 0.37 10.14 -12.33
N PHE A 263 1.57 9.96 -11.78
CA PHE A 263 1.79 9.94 -10.33
C PHE A 263 1.41 11.26 -9.67
N ILE A 264 1.94 12.38 -10.18
CA ILE A 264 1.69 13.72 -9.63
C ILE A 264 0.19 14.01 -9.62
N ALA A 265 -0.48 13.77 -10.74
CA ALA A 265 -1.93 14.00 -10.85
C ALA A 265 -2.72 13.08 -9.90
N SER A 266 -2.35 11.81 -9.78
CA SER A 266 -2.98 10.86 -8.85
C SER A 266 -2.87 11.29 -7.39
N VAL A 267 -1.68 11.74 -6.95
CA VAL A 267 -1.47 12.22 -5.58
C VAL A 267 -2.19 13.56 -5.37
N ALA A 268 -2.18 14.44 -6.37
CA ALA A 268 -2.90 15.70 -6.34
C ALA A 268 -4.42 15.49 -6.21
N THR A 269 -4.99 14.48 -6.87
CA THR A 269 -6.40 14.09 -6.73
C THR A 269 -6.72 13.69 -5.30
N ALA A 270 -5.94 12.78 -4.71
CA ALA A 270 -6.17 12.34 -3.33
C ALA A 270 -6.06 13.50 -2.32
N ASN A 271 -5.08 14.39 -2.52
CA ASN A 271 -4.90 15.55 -1.66
C ASN A 271 -6.01 16.60 -1.83
N GLY A 272 -6.39 16.89 -3.08
CA GLY A 272 -7.49 17.78 -3.40
C GLY A 272 -8.81 17.29 -2.80
N ASP A 273 -9.09 16.00 -2.92
CA ASP A 273 -10.30 15.37 -2.36
C ASP A 273 -10.33 15.44 -0.82
N THR A 274 -9.22 15.11 -0.17
CA THR A 274 -9.13 15.19 1.29
C THR A 274 -9.28 16.62 1.78
N LEU A 275 -8.68 17.61 1.12
CA LEU A 275 -8.85 19.01 1.53
C LEU A 275 -10.26 19.53 1.23
N ALA A 276 -10.87 19.10 0.13
CA ALA A 276 -12.23 19.47 -0.23
C ALA A 276 -13.25 18.97 0.78
N SER A 277 -13.15 17.70 1.20
CA SER A 277 -14.03 17.13 2.23
C SER A 277 -13.76 17.77 3.60
N GLU A 278 -12.51 17.81 4.06
CA GLU A 278 -12.19 18.25 5.42
C GLU A 278 -12.42 19.75 5.67
N ILE A 279 -12.18 20.60 4.66
CA ILE A 279 -12.42 22.05 4.72
C ILE A 279 -13.82 22.40 4.24
N GLY A 280 -14.30 21.78 3.16
CA GLY A 280 -15.60 22.06 2.56
C GLY A 280 -16.78 21.71 3.47
N GLU A 281 -16.66 20.66 4.31
CA GLU A 281 -17.66 20.34 5.34
C GLU A 281 -17.82 21.44 6.41
N THR A 282 -16.84 22.33 6.55
CA THR A 282 -16.92 23.50 7.45
C THR A 282 -17.51 24.74 6.79
N SER A 283 -17.91 24.64 5.52
CA SER A 283 -18.52 25.73 4.76
C SER A 283 -19.84 26.19 5.38
N ARG A 284 -20.03 27.50 5.47
CA ARG A 284 -21.32 28.12 5.83
C ARG A 284 -22.33 28.08 4.68
N SER A 285 -21.84 27.93 3.44
CA SER A 285 -22.70 27.82 2.26
C SER A 285 -23.23 26.40 2.13
N LYS A 286 -24.51 26.27 1.82
CA LYS A 286 -25.12 24.95 1.57
C LYS A 286 -24.44 24.26 0.39
N PRO A 287 -24.06 22.97 0.52
CA PRO A 287 -23.53 22.20 -0.59
C PRO A 287 -24.56 22.02 -1.71
N ARG A 288 -24.07 21.80 -2.93
CA ARG A 288 -24.89 21.49 -4.10
C ARG A 288 -24.43 20.17 -4.70
N MET A 289 -25.38 19.33 -5.13
CA MET A 289 -25.05 18.08 -5.81
C MET A 289 -24.33 18.37 -7.13
N ILE A 290 -23.16 17.77 -7.36
CA ILE A 290 -22.37 18.01 -8.59
C ILE A 290 -23.13 17.62 -9.88
N THR A 291 -24.08 16.69 -9.79
CA THR A 291 -24.84 16.19 -10.95
C THR A 291 -26.06 17.04 -11.30
N THR A 292 -26.69 17.70 -10.32
CA THR A 292 -27.97 18.42 -10.53
C THR A 292 -27.89 19.91 -10.17
N PHE A 293 -26.80 20.34 -9.54
CA PHE A 293 -26.59 21.68 -8.99
C PHE A 293 -27.65 22.15 -7.99
N LYS A 294 -28.49 21.22 -7.49
CA LYS A 294 -29.48 21.48 -6.45
C LYS A 294 -28.85 21.42 -5.06
N GLU A 295 -29.36 22.21 -4.12
CA GLU A 295 -28.92 22.18 -2.72
C GLU A 295 -29.09 20.79 -2.11
N THR A 296 -28.11 20.37 -1.30
CA THR A 296 -28.12 19.13 -0.52
C THR A 296 -27.66 19.41 0.91
N GLU A 297 -27.90 18.45 1.80
CA GLU A 297 -27.40 18.50 3.18
C GLU A 297 -25.88 18.34 3.24
N ALA A 298 -25.26 18.88 4.29
CA ALA A 298 -23.83 18.73 4.53
C ALA A 298 -23.45 17.27 4.83
N GLY A 299 -22.33 16.81 4.27
CA GLY A 299 -21.85 15.43 4.41
C GLY A 299 -22.53 14.42 3.47
N VAL A 300 -23.38 14.86 2.54
CA VAL A 300 -23.93 13.98 1.51
C VAL A 300 -22.88 13.76 0.40
N ASP A 301 -22.61 12.49 0.08
CA ASP A 301 -21.69 12.09 -0.99
C ASP A 301 -22.02 12.78 -2.32
N GLY A 302 -21.02 13.45 -2.90
CA GLY A 302 -21.13 14.22 -4.15
C GLY A 302 -21.73 15.63 -4.00
N GLY A 303 -21.89 16.12 -2.78
CA GLY A 303 -22.18 17.52 -2.48
C GLY A 303 -20.91 18.37 -2.50
N VAL A 304 -20.87 19.38 -3.36
CA VAL A 304 -19.73 20.30 -3.50
C VAL A 304 -20.08 21.69 -2.96
N THR A 305 -19.10 22.38 -2.37
CA THR A 305 -19.23 23.77 -1.92
C THR A 305 -18.15 24.64 -2.58
N PRO A 306 -18.37 25.94 -2.78
CA PRO A 306 -17.34 26.82 -3.33
C PRO A 306 -16.05 26.83 -2.50
N LEU A 307 -16.17 26.70 -1.17
CA LEU A 307 -15.02 26.57 -0.28
C LEU A 307 -14.28 25.24 -0.49
N GLY A 308 -15.01 24.14 -0.65
CA GLY A 308 -14.45 22.82 -0.94
C GLY A 308 -13.73 22.77 -2.30
N GLU A 309 -14.30 23.38 -3.33
CA GLU A 309 -13.65 23.48 -4.66
C GLU A 309 -12.37 24.31 -4.60
N ALA A 310 -12.38 25.44 -3.89
CA ALA A 310 -11.17 26.24 -3.68
C ALA A 310 -10.10 25.46 -2.88
N ALA A 311 -10.52 24.73 -1.85
CA ALA A 311 -9.64 23.86 -1.07
C ALA A 311 -9.06 22.70 -1.91
N SER A 312 -9.87 22.08 -2.78
CA SER A 312 -9.43 21.07 -3.74
C SER A 312 -8.34 21.62 -4.66
N PHE A 313 -8.60 22.77 -5.27
CA PHE A 313 -7.66 23.39 -6.20
C PHE A 313 -6.33 23.76 -5.50
N VAL A 314 -6.39 24.35 -4.30
CA VAL A 314 -5.18 24.67 -3.52
C VAL A 314 -4.44 23.40 -3.11
N GLY A 315 -5.15 22.35 -2.68
CA GLY A 315 -4.55 21.06 -2.34
C GLY A 315 -3.83 20.43 -3.52
N ALA A 316 -4.47 20.40 -4.69
CA ALA A 316 -3.89 19.90 -5.92
C ALA A 316 -2.66 20.73 -6.37
N LEU A 317 -2.75 22.07 -6.24
CA LEU A 317 -1.67 22.99 -6.56
C LEU A 317 -0.43 22.79 -5.66
N ILE A 318 -0.62 22.54 -4.36
CA ILE A 318 0.48 22.26 -3.43
C ILE A 318 1.29 21.04 -3.90
N ILE A 319 0.62 19.96 -4.32
CA ILE A 319 1.31 18.77 -4.85
C ILE A 319 2.07 19.10 -6.13
N GLY A 320 1.48 19.88 -7.05
CA GLY A 320 2.17 20.32 -8.28
C GLY A 320 3.40 21.21 -8.01
N LEU A 321 3.31 22.11 -7.02
CA LEU A 321 4.44 22.94 -6.58
C LEU A 321 5.55 22.10 -5.93
N LEU A 322 5.19 21.11 -5.10
CA LEU A 322 6.17 20.18 -4.53
C LEU A 322 6.84 19.33 -5.60
N ALA A 323 6.09 18.85 -6.60
CA ALA A 323 6.64 18.13 -7.74
C ALA A 323 7.68 18.96 -8.50
N THR A 324 7.38 20.25 -8.70
CA THR A 324 8.28 21.20 -9.35
C THR A 324 9.50 21.50 -8.49
N GLY A 325 9.30 21.77 -7.19
CA GLY A 325 10.37 22.14 -6.26
C GLY A 325 11.32 20.99 -5.91
N THR A 326 10.85 19.75 -5.98
CA THR A 326 11.69 18.55 -5.84
C THR A 326 12.47 18.20 -7.12
N GLY A 327 12.22 18.90 -8.23
CA GLY A 327 12.87 18.66 -9.50
C GLY A 327 12.39 17.41 -10.24
N MET A 328 11.26 16.81 -9.83
CA MET A 328 10.67 15.66 -10.54
C MET A 328 10.24 16.02 -11.96
N VAL A 329 9.72 17.23 -12.10
CA VAL A 329 9.30 17.85 -13.36
C VAL A 329 9.59 19.35 -13.29
N GLY A 330 9.65 20.01 -14.45
CA GLY A 330 9.73 21.47 -14.50
C GLY A 330 8.41 22.14 -14.10
N VAL A 331 8.19 23.36 -14.59
CA VAL A 331 6.96 24.14 -14.32
C VAL A 331 5.67 23.40 -14.72
N SER A 332 5.77 22.40 -15.61
CA SER A 332 4.67 21.50 -15.96
C SER A 332 4.05 20.80 -14.75
N GLY A 333 4.80 20.58 -13.66
CA GLY A 333 4.26 20.00 -12.42
C GLY A 333 3.09 20.81 -11.84
N ILE A 334 3.13 22.13 -11.95
CA ILE A 334 2.04 23.02 -11.51
C ILE A 334 0.77 22.76 -12.32
N ILE A 335 0.90 22.67 -13.64
CA ILE A 335 -0.22 22.45 -14.56
C ILE A 335 -0.83 21.07 -14.31
N VAL A 336 0.01 20.04 -14.20
CA VAL A 336 -0.41 18.65 -14.01
C VAL A 336 -1.06 18.45 -12.65
N GLY A 337 -0.46 19.01 -11.59
CA GLY A 337 -1.04 18.98 -10.25
C GLY A 337 -2.38 19.68 -10.21
N ALA A 338 -2.46 20.93 -10.69
CA ALA A 338 -3.68 21.72 -10.65
C ALA A 338 -4.81 21.13 -11.50
N ILE A 339 -4.57 20.84 -12.79
CA ILE A 339 -5.61 20.33 -13.70
C ILE A 339 -5.94 18.88 -13.38
N GLY A 340 -4.91 18.02 -13.27
CA GLY A 340 -5.10 16.59 -13.03
C GLY A 340 -5.75 16.32 -11.68
N GLY A 341 -5.27 16.97 -10.62
CA GLY A 341 -5.82 16.83 -9.28
C GLY A 341 -7.24 17.38 -9.17
N PHE A 342 -7.50 18.58 -9.69
CA PHE A 342 -8.84 19.19 -9.62
C PHE A 342 -9.90 18.42 -10.41
N LEU A 343 -9.58 17.96 -11.62
CA LEU A 343 -10.47 17.10 -12.40
C LEU A 343 -10.69 15.75 -11.72
N GLY A 344 -9.65 15.19 -11.10
CA GLY A 344 -9.75 13.98 -10.30
C GLY A 344 -10.69 14.11 -9.11
N THR A 345 -10.58 15.18 -8.32
CA THR A 345 -11.47 15.44 -7.18
C THR A 345 -12.92 15.68 -7.62
N ASN A 346 -13.13 16.39 -8.73
CA ASN A 346 -14.47 16.56 -9.28
C ASN A 346 -15.06 15.23 -9.77
N PHE A 347 -14.22 14.34 -10.32
CA PHE A 347 -14.63 13.00 -10.70
C PHE A 347 -14.97 12.13 -9.47
N ASP A 348 -14.24 12.28 -8.36
CA ASP A 348 -14.58 11.66 -7.07
C ASP A 348 -16.00 12.05 -6.64
N SER A 349 -16.29 13.35 -6.57
CA SER A 349 -17.62 13.87 -6.23
C SER A 349 -18.71 13.36 -7.18
N PHE A 350 -18.40 13.22 -8.47
CA PHE A 350 -19.33 12.65 -9.45
C PHE A 350 -19.63 11.16 -9.18
N LEU A 351 -18.60 10.36 -8.88
CA LEU A 351 -18.77 8.95 -8.49
C LEU A 351 -19.50 8.82 -7.15
N GLY A 352 -19.24 9.73 -6.21
CA GLY A 352 -19.97 9.89 -4.96
C GLY A 352 -21.47 10.05 -5.20
N ALA A 353 -21.84 11.04 -6.03
CA ALA A 353 -23.23 11.35 -6.36
C ALA A 353 -23.96 10.23 -7.12
N THR A 354 -23.24 9.41 -7.90
CA THR A 354 -23.84 8.44 -8.83
C THR A 354 -23.76 7.00 -8.34
N LEU A 355 -22.57 6.52 -7.95
CA LEU A 355 -22.31 5.11 -7.63
C LEU A 355 -22.25 4.85 -6.12
N GLN A 356 -21.64 5.74 -5.35
CA GLN A 356 -21.51 5.56 -3.89
C GLN A 356 -22.86 5.65 -3.19
N ARG A 357 -23.67 6.66 -3.54
CA ARG A 357 -25.05 6.79 -3.00
C ARG A 357 -25.95 5.60 -3.32
N ARG A 358 -25.65 4.83 -4.36
CA ARG A 358 -26.37 3.61 -4.75
C ARG A 358 -25.81 2.34 -4.08
N GLY A 359 -24.78 2.47 -3.26
CA GLY A 359 -24.10 1.35 -2.61
C GLY A 359 -23.28 0.47 -3.57
N ILE A 360 -23.05 0.91 -4.81
CA ILE A 360 -22.27 0.16 -5.82
C ILE A 360 -20.78 0.24 -5.51
N LEU A 361 -20.31 1.42 -5.11
CA LEU A 361 -18.93 1.65 -4.67
C LEU A 361 -18.91 2.06 -3.20
N SER A 362 -17.91 1.56 -2.48
CA SER A 362 -17.55 2.11 -1.17
C SER A 362 -16.73 3.39 -1.33
N ASN A 363 -16.64 4.21 -0.28
CA ASN A 363 -15.78 5.41 -0.26
C ASN A 363 -14.35 5.10 -0.74
N ASN A 364 -13.72 4.06 -0.20
CA ASN A 364 -12.38 3.63 -0.62
C ASN A 364 -12.32 3.21 -2.11
N GLY A 365 -13.41 2.68 -2.65
CA GLY A 365 -13.51 2.35 -4.08
C GLY A 365 -13.61 3.59 -4.95
N VAL A 366 -14.34 4.61 -4.50
CA VAL A 366 -14.42 5.90 -5.18
C VAL A 366 -13.06 6.59 -5.21
N ASN A 367 -12.37 6.70 -4.07
CA ASN A 367 -11.00 7.24 -4.00
C ASN A 367 -10.03 6.53 -4.96
N LEU A 368 -10.09 5.19 -5.04
CA LEU A 368 -9.23 4.41 -5.93
C LEU A 368 -9.50 4.73 -7.41
N VAL A 369 -10.77 4.81 -7.79
CA VAL A 369 -11.15 5.10 -9.19
C VAL A 369 -10.88 6.58 -9.53
N ALA A 370 -11.08 7.50 -8.60
CA ALA A 370 -10.80 8.91 -8.78
C ALA A 370 -9.29 9.18 -8.94
N THR A 371 -8.46 8.57 -8.11
CA THR A 371 -7.00 8.65 -8.26
C THR A 371 -6.51 8.01 -9.56
N ALA A 372 -7.11 6.90 -10.00
CA ALA A 372 -6.85 6.30 -11.31
C ALA A 372 -7.22 7.24 -12.47
N PHE A 373 -8.39 7.89 -12.39
CA PHE A 373 -8.79 8.90 -13.38
C PHE A 373 -7.81 10.09 -13.40
N GLY A 374 -7.41 10.60 -12.22
CA GLY A 374 -6.38 11.62 -12.10
C GLY A 374 -5.07 11.21 -12.78
N ALA A 375 -4.64 9.96 -12.58
CA ALA A 375 -3.46 9.41 -13.24
C ALA A 375 -3.60 9.41 -14.78
N LEU A 376 -4.74 9.00 -15.31
CA LEU A 376 -5.01 9.05 -16.76
C LEU A 376 -4.97 10.48 -17.31
N VAL A 377 -5.56 11.45 -16.60
CA VAL A 377 -5.49 12.86 -16.96
C VAL A 377 -4.03 13.36 -16.95
N GLY A 378 -3.25 13.01 -15.92
CA GLY A 378 -1.82 13.33 -15.85
C GLY A 378 -1.04 12.79 -17.05
N GLY A 379 -1.25 11.52 -17.40
CA GLY A 379 -0.64 10.90 -18.59
C GLY A 379 -1.07 11.57 -19.90
N ALA A 380 -2.34 11.97 -20.03
CA ALA A 380 -2.82 12.72 -21.19
C ALA A 380 -2.19 14.13 -21.28
N LEU A 381 -2.08 14.83 -20.14
CA LEU A 381 -1.41 16.13 -20.07
C LEU A 381 0.07 16.02 -20.45
N TRP A 382 0.75 14.94 -20.08
CA TRP A 382 2.10 14.67 -20.56
C TRP A 382 2.16 14.68 -22.09
N TYR A 383 1.29 13.94 -22.78
CA TYR A 383 1.24 13.94 -24.25
C TYR A 383 0.98 15.33 -24.83
N VAL A 384 0.01 16.07 -24.29
CA VAL A 384 -0.32 17.42 -24.77
C VAL A 384 0.86 18.38 -24.61
N LEU A 385 1.55 18.32 -23.46
CA LEU A 385 2.70 19.17 -23.17
C LEU A 385 3.96 18.83 -23.97
N GLN A 386 4.00 17.70 -24.67
CA GLN A 386 5.09 17.40 -25.63
C GLN A 386 4.82 17.99 -27.02
N ILE A 387 3.57 18.36 -27.32
CA ILE A 387 3.16 18.88 -28.64
C ILE A 387 3.26 20.42 -28.70
N ILE A 388 3.22 21.07 -27.54
CA ILE A 388 3.37 22.53 -27.35
C ILE A 388 4.84 22.84 -27.11
#